data_AF-X0TCE5-F1
#
_entry.id   AF-X0TCE5-F1
#
_cell.length_a   1.000
_cell.length_b   1.000
_cell.length_c   1.000
_cell.angle_alpha   90.00
_cell.angle_beta   90.00
_cell.angle_gamma   90.00
#
_symmetry.space_group_name_H-M   'P 1'
#
loop_
_entity.id
_entity.type
_entity.pdbx_description
1 polymer ?
#
loop_
_entity_poly.entity_id
_entity_poly.type
_entity_poly.pdbx_seq_one_letter_code
_entity_poly.pdbx_strand_id
1 'polypeptide(L)'
;PVSAVRLILHPEGMGPRIVNYGEWRDHTLTMLRQQIETRADPALQKLLAEVKAYPVPVRARTPDSFDAAQRLATPLRISTRFGTVSFLGTVTVFGTPNDVTLAELALEMLFPADDATVDIVKQMVMEQKAA
;
A
#
# COMPACT_ATOMS: atom_id res chain seq x y z
N PRO A 1 -14.23 -11.01 -0.99
CA PRO A 1 -13.00 -10.45 -1.60
C PRO A 1 -11.95 -10.14 -0.53
N VAL A 2 -10.68 -10.45 -0.79
CA VAL A 2 -9.56 -10.06 0.10
C VAL A 2 -9.31 -8.55 -0.06
N SER A 3 -9.20 -7.82 1.05
CA SER A 3 -8.87 -6.39 1.02
C SER A 3 -7.37 -6.23 0.78
N ALA A 4 -6.99 -5.42 -0.23
CA ALA A 4 -5.59 -5.11 -0.52
C ALA A 4 -4.88 -4.49 0.69
N VAL A 5 -5.55 -3.56 1.39
CA VAL A 5 -5.05 -2.96 2.64
C VAL A 5 -4.71 -4.02 3.69
N ARG A 6 -5.60 -5.01 3.89
CA ARG A 6 -5.32 -6.12 4.81
C ARG A 6 -4.13 -6.94 4.32
N LEU A 7 -4.11 -7.35 3.06
CA LEU A 7 -3.01 -8.15 2.51
C LEU A 7 -1.64 -7.47 2.69
N ILE A 8 -1.59 -6.15 2.47
CA ILE A 8 -0.37 -5.36 2.52
C ILE A 8 0.08 -5.10 3.97
N LEU A 9 -0.82 -4.65 4.85
CA LEU A 9 -0.45 -4.19 6.20
C LEU A 9 -0.54 -5.25 7.30
N HIS A 10 -1.19 -6.39 7.05
CA HIS A 10 -1.40 -7.41 8.09
C HIS A 10 -0.07 -8.01 8.56
N PRO A 11 0.11 -8.25 9.87
CA PRO A 11 1.35 -8.82 10.42
C PRO A 11 1.72 -10.20 9.88
N GLU A 12 0.71 -11.02 9.57
CA GLU A 12 0.90 -12.35 8.96
C GLU A 12 0.91 -12.29 7.42
N GLY A 13 0.72 -11.09 6.85
CA GLY A 13 0.76 -10.84 5.41
C GLY A 13 2.09 -10.22 4.98
N MET A 14 2.00 -9.17 4.17
CA MET A 14 3.19 -8.47 3.66
C MET A 14 3.85 -7.52 4.68
N GLY A 15 3.17 -7.19 5.78
CA GLY A 15 3.61 -6.18 6.75
C GLY A 15 5.08 -6.29 7.19
N PRO A 16 5.58 -7.49 7.58
CA PRO A 16 6.98 -7.67 7.98
C PRO A 16 8.02 -7.43 6.87
N ARG A 17 7.60 -7.42 5.59
CA ARG A 17 8.48 -7.20 4.43
C ARG A 17 8.54 -5.74 4.02
N ILE A 18 7.64 -4.89 4.54
CA ILE A 18 7.61 -3.46 4.19
C ILE A 18 8.70 -2.74 4.97
N VAL A 19 9.65 -2.16 4.26
CA VAL A 19 10.80 -1.45 4.83
C VAL A 19 10.35 -0.19 5.55
N ASN A 20 9.46 0.58 4.92
CA ASN A 20 8.90 1.82 5.46
C ASN A 20 7.49 1.64 6.03
N TYR A 21 7.25 0.56 6.77
CA TYR A 21 5.92 0.19 7.25
C TYR A 21 5.21 1.33 8.00
N GLY A 22 5.92 2.06 8.86
CA GLY A 22 5.34 3.18 9.61
C GLY A 22 4.79 4.26 8.69
N GLU A 23 5.63 4.74 7.77
CA GLU A 23 5.27 5.77 6.77
C GLU A 23 4.08 5.31 5.91
N TRP A 24 4.14 4.08 5.40
CA TRP A 24 3.10 3.52 4.55
C TRP A 24 1.77 3.28 5.28
N ARG A 25 1.83 2.84 6.55
CA ARG A 25 0.65 2.68 7.40
C ARG A 25 0.01 4.03 7.65
N ASP A 26 0.78 5.06 7.99
CA ASP A 26 0.24 6.39 8.28
C ASP A 26 -0.37 7.04 7.02
N HIS A 27 0.26 6.86 5.86
CA HIS A 27 -0.32 7.21 4.56
C HIS A 27 -1.67 6.50 4.32
N THR A 28 -1.71 5.18 4.50
CA THR A 28 -2.94 4.38 4.32
C THR A 28 -4.06 4.81 5.28
N LEU A 29 -3.73 5.06 6.55
CA LEU A 29 -4.69 5.55 7.54
C LEU A 29 -5.23 6.93 7.18
N THR A 30 -4.41 7.81 6.59
CA THR A 30 -4.85 9.11 6.10
C THR A 30 -5.82 8.96 4.94
N MET A 31 -5.51 8.08 3.99
CA MET A 31 -6.40 7.79 2.85
C MET A 31 -7.74 7.21 3.29
N LEU A 32 -7.75 6.26 4.23
CA LEU A 32 -8.99 5.69 4.76
C LEU A 32 -9.86 6.74 5.48
N ARG A 33 -9.25 7.68 6.22
CA ARG A 33 -10.01 8.78 6.85
C ARG A 33 -10.69 9.68 5.82
N GLN A 34 -9.98 10.07 4.76
CA GLN A 34 -10.54 10.91 3.69
C GLN A 34 -11.69 10.19 2.96
N GLN A 35 -11.56 8.88 2.71
CA GLN A 35 -12.66 8.10 2.11
C GLN A 35 -13.89 8.00 3.03
N ILE A 36 -13.69 7.95 4.35
CA ILE A 36 -14.81 7.94 5.31
C ILE A 36 -15.53 9.30 5.33
N GLU A 37 -14.79 10.40 5.17
CA GLU A 37 -15.37 11.76 5.11
C GLU A 37 -16.23 11.95 3.86
N THR A 38 -15.85 11.36 2.73
CA THR A 38 -16.62 11.44 1.48
C THR A 38 -17.72 10.38 1.39
N ARG A 39 -17.55 9.23 2.07
CA ARG A 39 -18.47 8.09 2.04
C ARG A 39 -18.63 7.51 3.44
N ALA A 40 -19.83 7.63 4.02
CA ALA A 40 -20.17 7.08 5.34
C ALA A 40 -20.36 5.54 5.30
N ASP A 41 -19.30 4.79 5.01
CA ASP A 41 -19.29 3.33 4.94
C ASP A 41 -18.79 2.70 6.25
N PRO A 42 -19.65 1.97 7.00
CA PRO A 42 -19.25 1.29 8.24
C PRO A 42 -18.12 0.28 8.06
N ALA A 43 -17.97 -0.31 6.86
CA ALA A 43 -16.89 -1.25 6.58
C ALA A 43 -15.53 -0.55 6.56
N LEU A 44 -15.45 0.68 6.04
CA LEU A 44 -14.23 1.50 6.07
C LEU A 44 -13.85 1.92 7.49
N GLN A 45 -14.83 2.27 8.32
CA GLN A 45 -14.59 2.58 9.74
C GLN A 45 -14.02 1.37 10.49
N LYS A 46 -14.58 0.18 10.25
CA LYS A 46 -14.07 -1.07 10.83
C LYS A 46 -12.64 -1.35 10.36
N LEU A 47 -12.36 -1.19 9.06
CA LEU A 47 -11.03 -1.38 8.48
C LEU A 47 -10.01 -0.39 9.06
N LEU A 48 -10.40 0.88 9.23
CA LEU A 48 -9.55 1.90 9.86
C LEU A 48 -9.18 1.50 11.30
N ALA A 49 -10.14 1.04 12.10
CA ALA A 49 -9.90 0.60 13.46
C ALA A 49 -8.98 -0.64 13.51
N GLU A 50 -9.20 -1.59 12.59
CA GLU A 50 -8.40 -2.81 12.45
C GLU A 50 -6.93 -2.49 12.11
N VAL A 51 -6.68 -1.66 11.10
CA VAL A 51 -5.32 -1.28 10.68
C VAL A 51 -4.57 -0.52 11.77
N LYS A 52 -5.27 0.33 12.55
CA LYS A 52 -4.68 1.01 13.71
C LYS A 52 -4.20 0.03 14.78
N ALA A 53 -4.85 -1.11 14.93
CA ALA A 53 -4.51 -2.13 15.91
C ALA A 53 -3.33 -3.01 15.49
N TYR A 54 -2.87 -2.95 14.23
CA TYR A 54 -1.75 -3.76 13.79
C TYR A 54 -0.43 -3.34 14.48
N PRO A 55 0.33 -4.31 15.01
CA PRO A 55 1.65 -4.05 15.60
C PRO A 55 2.62 -3.51 14.54
N VAL A 56 3.48 -2.57 14.95
CA VAL A 56 4.57 -2.08 14.10
C VAL A 56 5.71 -3.10 14.10
N PRO A 57 6.14 -3.63 12.93
CA PRO A 57 7.27 -4.54 12.87
C PRO A 57 8.57 -3.90 13.39
N VAL A 58 9.37 -4.65 14.15
CA VAL A 58 10.62 -4.17 14.76
C VAL A 58 11.62 -3.65 13.71
N ARG A 59 11.68 -4.29 12.53
CA ARG A 59 12.54 -3.89 11.40
C ARG A 59 12.15 -2.57 10.74
N ALA A 60 10.92 -2.09 10.93
CA ALA A 60 10.44 -0.85 10.35
C ALA A 60 10.74 0.40 11.21
N ARG A 61 11.58 0.25 12.26
CA ARG A 61 11.94 1.34 13.18
C ARG A 61 13.10 2.22 12.70
N THR A 62 13.78 1.87 11.61
CA THR A 62 14.84 2.71 11.02
C THR A 62 14.19 3.69 10.03
N PRO A 63 14.10 4.99 10.36
CA PRO A 63 13.69 5.99 9.39
C PRO A 63 14.86 6.20 8.44
N ASP A 64 14.68 5.91 7.15
CA ASP A 64 15.50 6.60 6.16
C ASP A 64 15.12 8.07 6.23
N SER A 65 16.10 8.92 6.51
CA SER A 65 16.02 10.37 6.64
C SER A 65 15.73 11.06 5.30
N PHE A 66 14.76 10.59 4.55
CA PHE A 66 14.22 11.33 3.43
C PHE A 66 13.04 12.16 3.92
N ASP A 67 13.18 13.46 3.73
CA ASP A 67 12.28 14.50 4.19
C ASP A 67 10.85 14.25 3.71
N ALA A 68 10.00 13.71 4.61
CA ALA A 68 8.61 13.39 4.32
C ALA A 68 7.80 14.64 3.90
N ALA A 69 8.28 15.83 4.27
CA ALA A 69 7.64 17.10 3.94
C ALA A 69 7.72 17.48 2.44
N GLN A 70 8.59 16.84 1.64
CA GLN A 70 8.78 17.17 0.22
C GLN A 70 8.20 16.11 -0.75
N ARG A 71 7.58 15.05 -0.23
CA ARG A 71 7.06 13.96 -1.08
C ARG A 71 5.63 14.23 -1.55
N LEU A 72 5.45 14.32 -2.87
CA LEU A 72 4.12 14.32 -3.51
C LEU A 72 3.38 12.98 -3.35
N ALA A 73 4.12 11.90 -3.14
CA ALA A 73 3.59 10.55 -2.90
C ALA A 73 4.50 9.76 -1.96
N THR A 74 3.90 8.92 -1.13
CA THR A 74 4.63 7.96 -0.29
C THR A 74 4.86 6.69 -1.10
N PRO A 75 6.09 6.23 -1.37
CA PRO A 75 6.31 4.97 -2.05
C PRO A 75 6.16 3.78 -1.09
N LEU A 76 5.61 2.66 -1.58
CA LEU A 76 5.62 1.37 -0.90
C LEU A 76 6.95 0.67 -1.15
N ARG A 77 7.79 0.51 -0.11
CA ARG A 77 9.09 -0.13 -0.21
C ARG A 77 9.07 -1.52 0.41
N ILE A 78 9.37 -2.55 -0.38
CA ILE A 78 9.27 -3.96 0.01
C ILE A 78 10.63 -4.63 -0.11
N SER A 79 11.06 -5.31 0.94
CA SER A 79 12.24 -6.16 0.93
C SER A 79 11.95 -7.50 0.26
N THR A 80 12.79 -7.87 -0.70
CA THR A 80 12.72 -9.15 -1.40
C THR A 80 14.09 -9.83 -1.40
N ARG A 81 14.16 -11.09 -1.85
CA ARG A 81 15.45 -11.80 -1.99
C ARG A 81 16.39 -11.18 -3.03
N PHE A 82 15.86 -10.37 -3.95
CA PHE A 82 16.60 -9.70 -5.01
C PHE A 82 17.02 -8.26 -4.66
N GLY A 83 16.64 -7.80 -3.46
CA GLY A 83 16.81 -6.41 -3.04
C GLY A 83 15.49 -5.75 -2.69
N THR A 84 15.54 -4.46 -2.39
CA THR A 84 14.36 -3.65 -2.08
C THR A 84 13.75 -3.12 -3.36
N VAL A 85 12.44 -3.29 -3.52
CA VAL A 85 11.64 -2.68 -4.58
C VAL A 85 10.84 -1.51 -4.02
N SER A 86 10.61 -0.48 -4.84
CA SER A 86 9.91 0.74 -4.47
C SER A 86 8.81 1.04 -5.49
N PHE A 87 7.56 1.12 -5.04
CA PHE A 87 6.40 1.36 -5.91
C PHE A 87 5.61 2.60 -5.52
N LEU A 88 5.15 3.35 -6.50
CA LEU A 88 4.15 4.40 -6.35
C LEU A 88 2.76 3.80 -6.58
N GLY A 89 1.86 4.00 -5.61
CA GLY A 89 0.47 3.55 -5.69
C GLY A 89 -0.44 4.60 -6.29
N THR A 90 -1.33 4.17 -7.19
CA THR A 90 -2.42 4.99 -7.74
C THR A 90 -3.73 4.22 -7.63
N VAL A 91 -4.78 4.88 -7.12
CA VAL A 91 -6.14 4.34 -7.10
C VAL A 91 -7.01 5.14 -8.05
N THR A 92 -7.60 4.48 -9.03
CA THR A 92 -8.56 5.05 -9.97
C THR A 92 -9.93 4.46 -9.67
N VAL A 93 -10.89 5.31 -9.29
CA VAL A 93 -12.27 4.89 -9.01
C VAL A 93 -13.16 5.20 -10.21
N PHE A 94 -13.91 4.20 -10.68
CA PHE A 94 -14.90 4.32 -11.75
C PHE A 94 -16.29 4.41 -11.11
N GLY A 95 -16.89 5.59 -11.18
CA GLY A 95 -18.25 5.86 -10.71
C GLY A 95 -18.93 6.95 -11.54
N THR A 96 -20.26 6.93 -11.58
CA THR A 96 -21.04 8.09 -12.03
C THR A 96 -21.56 8.84 -10.80
N PRO A 97 -21.72 10.19 -10.84
CA PRO A 97 -22.11 10.98 -9.68
C PRO A 97 -23.45 10.60 -9.01
N ASN A 98 -24.28 9.77 -9.66
CA ASN A 98 -25.61 9.38 -9.19
C ASN A 98 -25.70 7.96 -8.60
N ASP A 99 -24.66 7.13 -8.73
CA ASP A 99 -24.73 5.73 -8.28
C ASP A 99 -24.19 5.55 -6.85
N VAL A 100 -25.01 5.90 -5.86
CA VAL A 100 -24.71 5.71 -4.43
C VAL A 100 -24.80 4.23 -4.00
N THR A 101 -25.25 3.33 -4.89
CA THR A 101 -25.62 1.95 -4.54
C THR A 101 -24.82 0.86 -5.25
N LEU A 102 -23.95 1.18 -6.22
CA LEU A 102 -23.09 0.19 -6.88
C LEU A 102 -21.72 0.15 -6.20
N ALA A 103 -21.13 -1.05 -6.08
CA ALA A 103 -19.73 -1.17 -5.74
C ALA A 103 -18.91 -0.51 -6.85
N GLU A 104 -18.41 0.70 -6.60
CA GLU A 104 -17.52 1.41 -7.52
C GLU A 104 -16.33 0.51 -7.84
N LEU A 105 -16.09 0.29 -9.13
CA LEU A 105 -14.92 -0.45 -9.56
C LEU A 105 -13.70 0.46 -9.30
N ALA A 106 -12.75 -0.01 -8.52
CA ALA A 106 -11.49 0.69 -8.31
C ALA A 106 -10.33 -0.12 -8.89
N LEU A 107 -9.46 0.53 -9.64
CA LEU A 107 -8.18 -0.01 -10.07
C LEU A 107 -7.09 0.53 -9.15
N GLU A 108 -6.41 -0.37 -8.46
CA GLU A 108 -5.18 -0.07 -7.73
C GLU A 108 -3.99 -0.51 -8.58
N MET A 109 -3.09 0.43 -8.86
CA MET A 109 -1.92 0.22 -9.71
C MET A 109 -0.65 0.58 -8.93
N LEU A 110 0.38 -0.24 -9.09
CA LEU A 110 1.71 -0.03 -8.51
C LEU A 110 2.71 0.19 -9.64
N PHE A 111 3.30 1.37 -9.71
CA PHE A 111 4.29 1.74 -10.72
C PHE A 111 5.69 1.74 -10.11
N PRO A 112 6.72 1.18 -10.77
CA PRO A 112 8.09 1.25 -10.29
C PRO A 112 8.51 2.71 -10.05
N ALA A 113 9.07 2.99 -8.87
CA ALA A 113 9.52 4.34 -8.52
C ALA A 113 10.91 4.67 -9.09
N ASP A 114 11.67 3.66 -9.54
CA ASP A 114 13.03 3.77 -10.05
C ASP A 114 13.39 2.60 -10.99
N ASP A 115 14.47 2.77 -11.76
CA ASP A 115 14.98 1.77 -12.70
C ASP A 115 15.45 0.49 -12.00
N ALA A 116 16.00 0.61 -10.78
CA ALA A 116 16.42 -0.53 -9.99
C ALA A 116 15.24 -1.48 -9.68
N THR A 117 14.08 -0.92 -9.35
CA THR A 117 12.84 -1.68 -9.15
C THR A 117 12.43 -2.39 -10.43
N VAL A 118 12.53 -1.74 -11.60
CA VAL A 118 12.22 -2.35 -12.90
C VAL A 118 13.10 -3.58 -13.15
N ASP A 119 14.40 -3.46 -12.91
CA ASP A 119 15.35 -4.54 -13.16
C ASP A 119 15.14 -5.72 -12.20
N ILE A 120 14.88 -5.44 -10.92
CA ILE A 120 14.53 -6.47 -9.93
C ILE A 120 13.24 -7.20 -10.32
N VAL A 121 12.20 -6.48 -10.74
CA VAL A 121 10.94 -7.09 -11.17
C VAL A 121 11.12 -7.97 -12.41
N LYS A 122 11.93 -7.53 -13.39
CA LYS A 122 12.28 -8.38 -14.54
C LYS A 122 12.96 -9.66 -14.09
N GLN A 123 13.88 -9.59 -13.12
CA GLN A 123 14.55 -10.77 -12.59
C GLN A 123 13.57 -11.75 -11.91
N MET A 124 12.62 -11.23 -11.12
CA MET A 124 11.57 -12.06 -10.49
C MET A 124 10.70 -12.78 -11.52
N VAL A 125 10.32 -12.11 -12.61
CA VAL A 125 9.51 -12.70 -13.68
C VAL A 125 10.28 -13.83 -14.39
N MET A 126 11.58 -13.66 -14.61
CA MET A 126 12.40 -14.70 -15.23
C MET A 126 12.53 -15.93 -14.34
N GLU A 127 12.67 -15.76 -13.03
CA GLU A 127 12.73 -16.87 -12.08
C GLU A 127 11.40 -17.63 -11.99
N GLN A 128 10.26 -16.92 -11.98
CA GLN A 128 8.94 -17.56 -11.97
C GLN A 128 8.72 -18.45 -13.21
N LYS A 129 9.25 -18.05 -14.37
CA LYS A 129 9.17 -18.84 -15.60
C LYS A 129 10.06 -20.09 -15.60
N ALA A 130 11.06 -20.13 -14.71
CA ALA A 130 12.02 -21.23 -14.62
C ALA A 130 11.62 -22.29 -13.57
N ALA A 131 10.60 -22.02 -12.75
CA ALA A 131 10.05 -22.91 -11.72
C ALA A 131 8.79 -23.62 -12.22
#